data_AF-A0A4P7NVH6-F1
#
_entry.id   AF-A0A4P7NVH6-F1
#
_cell.length_a   1.000
_cell.length_b   1.000
_cell.length_c   1.000
_cell.angle_alpha   90.00
_cell.angle_beta   90.00
_cell.angle_gamma   90.00
#
_symmetry.space_group_name_H-M   'P 1'
#
loop_
_entity.id
_entity.type
_entity.pdbx_description
1 polymer ?
#
loop_
_entity_poly.entity_id
_entity_poly.type
_entity_poly.pdbx_seq_one_letter_code
_entity_poly.pdbx_strand_id
1 'polypeptide(L)'
;MPQVVEDIRKVLRTTEESLTRLGHYNHVLLAELFLEQSSRWLPIAIAHVESIIVIVTGWLQHATRVVLPKDKLRGDVLSICSQWIEDAGNDALMELDKLKKDEQRQPITYNHYYTDNFQKSRHGFLREAVEGAIKETASSALPSAKTSYQWYLLRLGEFYLKTAVLGFYVRGLQL
;
A
#
# COMPACT_ATOMS: atom_id res chain seq x y z
N MET A 1 5.87 9.03 -12.29
CA MET A 1 4.90 8.74 -11.22
C MET A 1 3.46 8.51 -11.68
N PRO A 2 2.90 9.19 -12.71
CA PRO A 2 1.52 8.94 -13.17
C PRO A 2 1.31 7.53 -13.76
N GLN A 3 2.33 7.01 -14.46
CA GLN A 3 2.27 5.74 -15.16
C GLN A 3 2.09 4.54 -14.21
N VAL A 4 2.89 4.49 -13.14
CA VAL A 4 2.83 3.41 -12.14
C VAL A 4 1.46 3.30 -11.48
N VAL A 5 0.81 4.44 -11.18
CA VAL A 5 -0.53 4.45 -10.59
C VAL A 5 -1.57 3.94 -11.59
N GLU A 6 -1.40 4.24 -12.88
CA GLU A 6 -2.32 3.76 -13.92
C GLU A 6 -2.11 2.29 -14.24
N ASP A 7 -0.86 1.80 -14.21
CA ASP A 7 -0.53 0.39 -14.38
C ASP A 7 -1.08 -0.43 -13.21
N ILE A 8 -0.96 0.08 -11.98
CA ILE A 8 -1.59 -0.49 -10.78
C ILE A 8 -3.12 -0.55 -10.93
N ARG A 9 -3.77 0.54 -11.40
CA ARG A 9 -5.22 0.55 -11.64
C ARG A 9 -5.65 -0.43 -12.74
N LYS A 10 -4.81 -0.65 -13.73
CA LYS A 10 -5.10 -1.55 -14.85
C LYS A 10 -5.05 -3.00 -14.39
N VAL A 11 -4.02 -3.37 -13.62
CA VAL A 11 -3.89 -4.69 -13.00
C VAL A 11 -5.06 -4.94 -12.05
N LEU A 12 -5.34 -4.01 -11.13
CA LEU A 12 -6.45 -4.12 -10.17
C LEU A 12 -7.81 -4.33 -10.84
N ARG A 13 -8.12 -3.61 -11.92
CA ARG A 13 -9.40 -3.75 -12.64
C ARG A 13 -9.56 -5.10 -13.35
N THR A 14 -8.46 -5.71 -13.82
CA THR A 14 -8.51 -7.05 -14.43
C THR A 14 -8.60 -8.17 -13.38
N THR A 15 -8.10 -7.95 -12.16
CA THR A 15 -8.16 -8.93 -11.06
C THR A 15 -9.37 -8.76 -10.13
N GLU A 16 -10.05 -7.61 -10.13
CA GLU A 16 -11.23 -7.34 -9.30
C GLU A 16 -12.40 -8.30 -9.59
N GLU A 17 -12.66 -8.65 -10.84
CA GLU A 17 -13.77 -9.55 -11.22
C GLU A 17 -13.52 -11.02 -10.87
N SER A 18 -12.26 -11.45 -10.82
CA SER A 18 -11.90 -12.86 -10.56
C SER A 18 -11.61 -13.15 -9.09
N LEU A 19 -11.21 -12.14 -8.30
CA LEU A 19 -10.74 -12.32 -6.92
C LEU A 19 -11.75 -11.84 -5.86
N THR A 20 -12.81 -11.10 -6.21
CA THR A 20 -13.83 -10.59 -5.24
C THR A 20 -14.56 -11.70 -4.50
N ARG A 21 -14.43 -12.94 -4.97
CA ARG A 21 -15.05 -14.12 -4.36
C ARG A 21 -14.21 -14.77 -3.25
N LEU A 22 -12.93 -14.42 -3.09
CA LEU A 22 -12.02 -15.08 -2.15
C LEU A 22 -11.18 -14.01 -1.42
N GLY A 23 -11.47 -13.75 -0.14
CA GLY A 23 -10.81 -12.72 0.70
C GLY A 23 -9.31 -12.91 1.00
N HIS A 24 -8.50 -13.37 0.05
CA HIS A 24 -7.06 -13.64 0.16
C HIS A 24 -6.15 -12.53 -0.43
N TYR A 25 -6.73 -11.35 -0.63
CA TYR A 25 -6.09 -10.14 -1.16
C TYR A 25 -4.94 -9.64 -0.29
N ASN A 26 -3.69 -9.94 -0.64
CA ASN A 26 -2.60 -8.97 -0.53
C ASN A 26 -1.31 -9.53 -1.14
N HIS A 27 -0.99 -10.78 -0.82
CA HIS A 27 0.37 -11.30 -0.99
C HIS A 27 0.78 -11.48 -2.46
N VAL A 28 -0.12 -11.96 -3.33
CA VAL A 28 0.17 -12.16 -4.75
C VAL A 28 0.38 -10.83 -5.47
N LEU A 29 -0.52 -9.86 -5.28
CA LEU A 29 -0.41 -8.52 -5.88
C LEU A 29 0.85 -7.79 -5.39
N LEU A 30 1.16 -7.88 -4.09
CA LEU A 30 2.39 -7.32 -3.54
C LEU A 30 3.63 -7.98 -4.11
N ALA A 31 3.59 -9.30 -4.33
CA ALA A 31 4.70 -10.02 -4.95
C ALA A 31 4.94 -9.54 -6.39
N GLU A 32 3.87 -9.42 -7.19
CA GLU A 32 3.95 -8.90 -8.55
C GLU A 32 4.47 -7.46 -8.59
N LEU A 33 3.95 -6.57 -7.73
CA LEU A 33 4.41 -5.19 -7.66
C LEU A 33 5.86 -5.07 -7.20
N PHE A 34 6.29 -5.90 -6.25
CA PHE A 34 7.67 -5.95 -5.79
C PHE A 34 8.59 -6.31 -6.95
N LEU A 35 8.30 -7.41 -7.64
CA LEU A 35 9.09 -7.88 -8.80
C LEU A 35 9.16 -6.84 -9.92
N GLU A 36 8.05 -6.16 -10.21
CA GLU A 36 8.03 -5.09 -11.22
C GLU A 36 8.92 -3.91 -10.82
N GLN A 37 8.87 -3.49 -9.55
CA GLN A 37 9.67 -2.37 -9.04
C GLN A 37 11.15 -2.71 -8.89
N SER A 38 11.47 -3.94 -8.51
CA SER A 38 12.84 -4.42 -8.31
C SER A 38 13.52 -4.87 -9.60
N SER A 39 12.77 -5.03 -10.70
CA SER A 39 13.25 -5.44 -12.04
C SER A 39 14.51 -4.68 -12.52
N ARG A 40 14.69 -3.43 -12.11
CA ARG A 40 15.82 -2.57 -12.50
C ARG A 40 17.06 -2.71 -11.61
N TRP A 41 16.96 -3.36 -10.46
CA TRP A 41 18.05 -3.46 -9.49
C TRP A 41 19.23 -4.25 -10.04
N LEU A 42 18.97 -5.37 -10.73
CA LEU A 42 20.04 -6.20 -11.29
C LEU A 42 20.89 -5.44 -12.33
N PRO A 43 20.33 -4.77 -13.36
CA PRO A 43 21.11 -3.95 -14.28
C PRO A 43 21.92 -2.84 -13.57
N ILE A 44 21.35 -2.19 -12.55
CA ILE A 44 22.04 -1.16 -11.77
C ILE A 44 23.23 -1.76 -11.02
N ALA A 45 23.04 -2.91 -10.39
CA ALA A 45 24.08 -3.58 -9.62
C ALA A 45 25.23 -4.07 -10.52
N ILE A 46 24.92 -4.65 -11.69
CA ILE A 46 25.93 -5.05 -12.68
C ILE A 46 26.75 -3.84 -13.14
N ALA A 47 26.08 -2.75 -13.54
CA ALA A 47 26.75 -1.53 -13.97
C ALA A 47 27.63 -0.93 -12.86
N HIS A 48 27.20 -1.06 -11.60
CA HIS A 48 28.00 -0.63 -10.46
C HIS A 48 29.28 -1.47 -10.29
N VAL A 49 29.17 -2.81 -10.37
CA VAL A 49 30.34 -3.71 -10.30
C VAL A 49 31.34 -3.39 -11.40
N GLU A 50 30.87 -3.25 -12.65
CA GLU A 50 31.71 -2.88 -13.80
C GLU A 50 32.41 -1.52 -13.57
N SER A 51 31.69 -0.53 -13.05
CA SER A 51 32.26 0.79 -12.74
C SER A 51 33.36 0.71 -11.68
N ILE A 52 33.16 -0.09 -10.62
CA ILE A 52 34.18 -0.29 -9.58
C ILE A 52 35.42 -0.98 -10.13
N ILE A 53 35.26 -2.02 -10.97
CA ILE A 53 36.39 -2.71 -11.62
C ILE A 53 37.24 -1.71 -12.42
N VAL A 54 36.61 -0.82 -13.19
CA VAL A 54 37.32 0.22 -13.97
C VAL A 54 38.08 1.17 -13.04
N ILE A 55 37.45 1.64 -11.97
CA ILE A 55 38.06 2.58 -11.01
C ILE A 55 39.27 1.94 -10.33
N VAL A 56 39.12 0.71 -9.82
CA VAL A 56 40.20 0.00 -9.10
C VAL A 56 41.36 -0.31 -10.05
N THR A 57 41.07 -0.73 -11.28
CA THR A 57 42.10 -1.00 -12.30
C THR A 57 42.87 0.28 -12.64
N GLY A 58 42.19 1.40 -12.85
CA GLY A 58 42.83 2.69 -13.12
C GLY A 58 43.70 3.16 -11.95
N TRP A 59 43.19 3.02 -10.71
CA TRP A 59 43.95 3.33 -9.51
C TRP A 59 45.22 2.47 -9.39
N LEU A 60 45.11 1.16 -9.63
CA LEU A 60 46.22 0.22 -9.56
C LEU A 60 47.31 0.56 -10.58
N GLN A 61 46.93 0.92 -11.82
CA GLN A 61 47.86 1.38 -12.85
C GLN A 61 48.61 2.65 -12.43
N HIS A 62 47.96 3.58 -11.72
CA HIS A 62 48.61 4.78 -11.21
C HIS A 62 49.52 4.48 -10.01
N ALA A 63 49.04 3.68 -9.06
CA ALA A 63 49.81 3.30 -7.87
C ALA A 63 51.10 2.55 -8.22
N THR A 64 51.03 1.58 -9.14
CA THR A 64 52.19 0.80 -9.58
C THR A 64 53.23 1.63 -10.33
N ARG A 65 52.83 2.70 -11.03
CA ARG A 65 53.77 3.65 -11.66
C ARG A 65 54.58 4.43 -10.63
N VAL A 66 53.96 4.81 -9.53
CA VAL A 66 54.59 5.59 -8.46
C VAL A 66 55.50 4.72 -7.60
N VAL A 67 55.04 3.52 -7.23
CA VAL A 67 55.73 2.66 -6.25
C VAL A 67 56.86 1.84 -6.89
N LEU A 68 56.69 1.41 -8.16
CA LEU A 68 57.65 0.52 -8.83
C LEU A 68 58.40 1.25 -9.94
N PRO A 69 59.68 1.62 -9.74
CA PRO A 69 60.48 2.30 -10.76
C PRO A 69 61.01 1.36 -11.85
N LYS A 70 61.01 0.04 -11.64
CA LYS A 70 61.47 -0.96 -12.63
C LYS A 70 60.29 -1.48 -13.46
N ASP A 71 60.37 -1.33 -14.79
CA ASP A 71 59.27 -1.67 -15.71
C ASP A 71 58.90 -3.16 -15.72
N LYS A 72 59.88 -4.05 -15.60
CA LYS A 72 59.61 -5.50 -15.60
C LYS A 72 58.81 -5.95 -14.37
N LEU A 73 59.23 -5.53 -13.17
CA LEU A 73 58.51 -5.81 -11.92
C LEU A 73 57.12 -5.16 -11.90
N ARG A 74 56.99 -3.97 -12.48
CA ARG A 74 55.69 -3.29 -12.63
C ARG A 74 54.73 -4.12 -13.48
N GLY A 75 55.20 -4.66 -14.60
CA GLY A 75 54.40 -5.53 -15.48
C GLY A 75 53.94 -6.80 -14.76
N ASP A 76 54.85 -7.48 -14.06
CA ASP A 76 54.54 -8.72 -13.34
C ASP A 76 53.49 -8.47 -12.22
N VAL A 77 53.67 -7.40 -11.43
CA VAL A 77 52.72 -7.02 -10.37
C VAL A 77 51.35 -6.62 -10.94
N LEU A 78 51.34 -5.82 -12.01
CA LEU A 78 50.09 -5.43 -12.67
C LEU A 78 49.35 -6.65 -13.21
N SER A 79 50.05 -7.63 -13.79
CA SER A 79 49.44 -8.84 -14.31
C SER A 79 48.76 -9.65 -13.19
N ILE A 80 49.45 -9.85 -12.06
CA ILE A 80 48.90 -10.59 -10.91
C ILE A 80 47.67 -9.86 -10.36
N CYS A 81 47.77 -8.56 -10.12
CA CYS A 81 46.68 -7.79 -9.55
C CYS A 81 45.49 -7.66 -10.53
N SER A 82 45.74 -7.61 -11.84
CA SER A 82 44.65 -7.59 -12.84
C SER A 82 43.89 -8.91 -12.83
N GLN A 83 44.58 -10.05 -12.71
CA GLN A 83 43.92 -11.35 -12.55
C GLN A 83 43.03 -11.37 -11.30
N TRP A 84 43.53 -10.88 -10.16
CA TRP A 84 42.74 -10.83 -8.93
C TRP A 84 41.51 -9.92 -9.04
N ILE A 85 41.62 -8.81 -9.75
CA ILE A 85 40.48 -7.91 -10.00
C ILE A 85 39.44 -8.60 -10.90
N GLU A 86 39.89 -9.32 -11.92
CA GLU A 86 39.00 -10.09 -12.80
C GLU A 86 38.28 -11.20 -12.03
N ASP A 87 39.01 -11.99 -11.23
CA ASP A 87 38.46 -13.05 -10.40
C ASP A 87 37.42 -12.48 -9.40
N ALA A 88 37.76 -11.39 -8.71
CA ALA A 88 36.85 -10.73 -7.78
C ALA A 88 35.61 -10.14 -8.48
N GLY A 89 35.75 -9.64 -9.71
CA GLY A 89 34.65 -9.18 -10.54
C GLY A 89 33.69 -10.32 -10.90
N ASN A 90 34.26 -11.46 -11.32
CA ASN A 90 33.48 -12.67 -11.63
C ASN A 90 32.73 -13.20 -10.41
N ASP A 91 33.39 -13.24 -9.24
CA ASP A 91 32.76 -13.65 -7.97
C ASP A 91 31.60 -12.71 -7.59
N ALA A 92 31.78 -11.40 -7.75
CA ALA A 92 30.73 -10.42 -7.50
C ALA A 92 29.52 -10.59 -8.44
N LEU A 93 29.77 -10.81 -9.74
CA LEU A 93 28.71 -11.08 -10.71
C LEU A 93 27.98 -12.40 -10.42
N MET A 94 28.71 -13.42 -9.97
CA MET A 94 28.12 -14.70 -9.55
C MET A 94 27.22 -14.53 -8.32
N GLU A 95 27.63 -13.70 -7.36
CA GLU A 95 26.79 -13.38 -6.19
C GLU A 95 25.53 -12.59 -6.58
N LEU A 96 25.64 -11.65 -7.52
CA LEU A 96 24.48 -10.94 -8.07
C LEU A 96 23.47 -11.89 -8.74
N ASP A 97 23.94 -12.94 -9.43
CA ASP A 97 23.04 -13.95 -10.00
C ASP A 97 22.32 -14.77 -8.92
N LYS A 98 22.97 -15.04 -7.78
CA LYS A 98 22.29 -15.66 -6.63
C LYS A 98 21.22 -14.74 -6.05
N LEU A 99 21.53 -13.46 -5.88
CA LEU A 99 20.56 -12.46 -5.39
C LEU A 99 19.36 -12.33 -6.33
N LYS A 100 19.56 -12.36 -7.65
CA LYS A 100 18.48 -12.41 -8.63
C LYS A 100 17.57 -13.62 -8.44
N LYS A 101 18.15 -14.80 -8.19
CA LYS A 101 17.38 -16.03 -7.94
C LYS A 101 16.60 -15.96 -6.63
N ASP A 102 17.16 -15.31 -5.62
CA ASP A 102 16.48 -15.08 -4.35
C ASP A 102 15.33 -14.06 -4.50
N GLU A 103 15.51 -13.01 -5.30
CA GLU A 103 14.48 -12.00 -5.62
C GLU A 103 13.26 -12.61 -6.32
N GLN A 104 13.46 -13.63 -7.16
CA GLN A 104 12.38 -14.34 -7.85
C GLN A 104 11.50 -15.21 -6.93
N ARG A 105 11.91 -15.41 -5.67
CA ARG A 105 11.10 -16.13 -4.68
C ARG A 105 9.97 -15.23 -4.19
N GLN A 106 8.95 -15.85 -3.59
CA GLN A 106 7.87 -15.10 -2.95
C GLN A 106 8.43 -14.15 -1.88
N PRO A 107 8.13 -12.84 -1.94
CA PRO A 107 8.65 -11.91 -0.96
C PRO A 107 8.09 -12.24 0.43
N ILE A 108 8.99 -12.41 1.40
CA ILE A 108 8.62 -12.64 2.80
C ILE A 108 8.93 -11.35 3.57
N THR A 109 7.91 -10.75 4.19
CA THR A 109 8.09 -9.54 5.00
C THR A 109 8.14 -9.91 6.49
N TYR A 110 9.34 -9.91 7.08
CA TYR A 110 9.52 -9.94 8.55
C TYR A 110 9.44 -8.54 9.18
N ASN A 111 9.05 -7.52 8.41
CA ASN A 111 8.95 -6.16 8.91
C ASN A 111 7.65 -5.98 9.71
N HIS A 112 7.75 -6.01 11.04
CA HIS A 112 6.60 -5.79 11.92
C HIS A 112 5.96 -4.40 11.73
N TYR A 113 6.72 -3.39 11.29
CA TYR A 113 6.13 -2.08 10.94
C TYR A 113 5.16 -2.18 9.77
N TYR A 114 5.43 -3.07 8.81
CA TYR A 114 4.52 -3.29 7.68
C TYR A 114 3.22 -3.94 8.16
N THR A 115 3.32 -5.00 8.96
CA THR A 115 2.14 -5.68 9.49
C THR A 115 1.32 -4.78 10.42
N ASP A 116 1.98 -4.02 11.29
CA ASP A 116 1.33 -3.12 12.24
C ASP A 116 0.62 -1.96 11.54
N ASN A 117 1.28 -1.34 10.55
CA ASN A 117 0.68 -0.25 9.78
C ASN A 117 -0.46 -0.76 8.91
N PHE A 118 -0.32 -1.94 8.30
CA PHE A 118 -1.40 -2.56 7.54
C PHE A 118 -2.62 -2.85 8.42
N GLN A 119 -2.41 -3.44 9.60
CA GLN A 119 -3.46 -3.68 10.57
C GLN A 119 -4.12 -2.38 11.02
N LYS A 120 -3.35 -1.35 11.39
CA LYS A 120 -3.89 -0.04 11.81
C LYS A 120 -4.73 0.61 10.71
N SER A 121 -4.24 0.62 9.47
CA SER A 121 -4.99 1.15 8.33
C SER A 121 -6.29 0.38 8.10
N ARG A 122 -6.26 -0.95 8.17
CA ARG A 122 -7.47 -1.78 8.02
C ARG A 122 -8.50 -1.50 9.12
N HIS A 123 -8.06 -1.36 10.37
CA HIS A 123 -8.94 -0.99 11.48
C HIS A 123 -9.50 0.42 11.30
N GLY A 124 -8.70 1.37 10.80
CA GLY A 124 -9.15 2.72 10.46
C GLY A 124 -10.29 2.73 9.44
N PHE A 125 -10.09 2.07 8.29
CA PHE A 125 -11.13 1.95 7.26
C PHE A 125 -12.40 1.28 7.76
N LEU A 126 -12.27 0.18 8.51
CA LEU A 126 -13.43 -0.50 9.09
C LEU A 126 -14.17 0.39 10.09
N ARG A 127 -13.44 1.15 10.93
CA ARG A 127 -14.04 2.06 11.89
C ARG A 127 -14.79 3.18 11.19
N GLU A 128 -14.21 3.77 10.15
CA GLU A 128 -14.83 4.82 9.35
C GLU A 128 -16.08 4.34 8.61
N ALA A 129 -16.03 3.13 8.05
CA ALA A 129 -17.19 2.50 7.41
C ALA A 129 -18.33 2.21 8.41
N VAL A 130 -17.99 1.71 9.61
CA VAL A 130 -18.97 1.48 10.68
C VAL A 130 -19.56 2.79 11.19
N GLU A 131 -18.72 3.81 11.43
CA GLU A 131 -19.18 5.15 11.83
C GLU A 131 -20.09 5.78 10.76
N GLY A 132 -19.77 5.59 9.48
CA GLY A 132 -20.60 6.00 8.35
C GLY A 132 -21.97 5.31 8.35
N ALA A 133 -21.98 3.97 8.46
CA ALA A 133 -23.21 3.18 8.50
C ALA A 133 -24.09 3.51 9.72
N ILE A 134 -23.49 3.76 10.88
CA ILE A 134 -24.20 4.20 12.10
C ILE A 134 -24.80 5.59 11.88
N LYS A 135 -24.06 6.54 11.30
CA LYS A 135 -24.59 7.88 11.00
C LYS A 135 -25.72 7.86 9.98
N GLU A 136 -25.63 7.01 8.98
CA GLU A 136 -26.66 6.82 7.95
C GLU A 136 -27.93 6.19 8.55
N THR A 137 -27.77 5.17 9.40
CA THR A 137 -28.89 4.54 10.13
C THR A 137 -29.51 5.49 11.15
N ALA A 138 -28.71 6.30 11.86
CA ALA A 138 -29.21 7.29 12.80
C ALA A 138 -29.95 8.44 12.10
N SER A 139 -29.52 8.81 10.89
CA SER A 139 -30.19 9.82 10.07
C SER A 139 -31.49 9.30 9.45
N SER A 140 -31.55 8.03 9.06
CA SER A 140 -32.78 7.39 8.56
C SER A 140 -33.78 7.03 9.67
N ALA A 141 -33.32 6.87 10.92
CA ALA A 141 -34.17 6.58 12.08
C ALA A 141 -34.91 7.81 12.66
N LEU A 142 -34.68 9.03 12.16
CA LEU A 142 -35.14 10.26 12.81
C LEU A 142 -36.51 10.87 12.43
N PRO A 143 -37.40 10.29 11.58
CA PRO A 143 -38.78 10.80 11.49
C PRO A 143 -39.86 9.87 12.10
N SER A 144 -39.50 8.88 12.93
CA SER A 144 -40.48 7.94 13.50
C SER A 144 -40.90 8.26 14.94
N ALA A 145 -39.95 8.64 15.82
CA ALA A 145 -40.24 8.74 17.26
C ALA A 145 -40.84 10.08 17.73
N LYS A 146 -40.59 11.19 17.02
CA LYS A 146 -41.15 12.51 17.39
C LYS A 146 -42.58 12.74 16.88
N THR A 147 -42.98 12.03 15.84
CA THR A 147 -44.24 12.26 15.12
C THR A 147 -45.43 11.73 15.92
N SER A 148 -45.31 10.57 16.59
CA SER A 148 -46.43 9.99 17.35
C SER A 148 -46.92 10.89 18.50
N TYR A 149 -46.04 11.42 19.34
CA TYR A 149 -46.47 12.22 20.50
C TYR A 149 -47.07 13.58 20.09
N GLN A 150 -46.55 14.21 19.04
CA GLN A 150 -47.13 15.45 18.51
C GLN A 150 -48.50 15.20 17.84
N TRP A 151 -48.67 14.08 17.13
CA TRP A 151 -49.96 13.67 16.57
C TRP A 151 -51.01 13.39 17.64
N TYR A 152 -50.65 12.71 18.74
CA TYR A 152 -51.58 12.44 19.83
C TYR A 152 -52.02 13.71 20.56
N LEU A 153 -51.11 14.66 20.80
CA LEU A 153 -51.45 15.93 21.47
C LEU A 153 -52.34 16.85 20.61
N LEU A 154 -52.10 16.92 19.30
CA LEU A 154 -52.97 17.65 18.37
C LEU A 154 -54.38 17.02 18.29
N ARG A 155 -54.47 15.69 18.24
CA ARG A 155 -55.75 14.98 18.14
C ARG A 155 -56.56 15.01 19.43
N LEU A 156 -55.90 14.97 20.59
CA LEU A 156 -56.54 15.17 21.89
C LEU A 156 -57.04 16.62 22.05
N GLY A 157 -56.25 17.62 21.62
CA GLY A 157 -56.67 19.03 21.63
C GLY A 157 -57.93 19.27 20.79
N GLU A 158 -58.00 18.71 19.58
CA GLU A 158 -59.20 18.81 18.73
C GLU A 158 -60.42 18.07 19.30
N PHE A 159 -60.21 16.93 19.98
CA PHE A 159 -61.31 16.19 20.61
C PHE A 159 -61.90 16.96 21.79
N TYR A 160 -61.08 17.60 22.62
CA TYR A 160 -61.54 18.45 23.72
C TYR A 160 -62.27 19.72 23.22
N LEU A 161 -61.81 20.35 22.14
CA LEU A 161 -62.52 21.48 21.53
C LEU A 161 -63.86 21.06 20.91
N LYS A 162 -63.93 19.92 20.21
CA LYS A 162 -65.20 19.45 19.61
C LYS A 162 -66.22 19.00 20.66
N THR A 163 -65.78 18.35 21.74
CA THR A 163 -66.67 17.95 22.84
C THR A 163 -67.14 19.14 23.69
N ALA A 164 -66.30 20.16 23.88
CA ALA A 164 -66.71 21.40 24.53
C ALA A 164 -67.76 22.17 23.70
N VAL A 165 -67.60 22.24 22.37
CA VAL A 165 -68.56 22.92 21.48
C VAL A 165 -69.90 22.17 21.38
N LEU A 166 -69.88 20.83 21.37
CA LEU A 166 -71.09 20.00 21.41
C LEU A 166 -71.78 20.02 22.79
N GLY A 167 -71.02 20.13 23.89
CA GLY A 167 -71.56 20.27 25.25
C GLY A 167 -72.28 21.59 25.50
N PHE A 168 -71.86 22.67 24.84
CA PHE A 168 -72.56 23.96 24.90
C PHE A 168 -73.83 24.00 24.05
N TYR A 169 -73.89 23.28 22.92
CA TYR A 169 -75.07 23.29 22.03
C TYR A 169 -76.25 22.45 22.56
N VAL A 170 -76.00 21.45 23.40
CA VAL A 170 -77.06 20.58 23.97
C VAL A 170 -77.65 21.14 25.28
N ARG A 171 -77.01 22.13 25.94
CA ARG A 171 -77.58 22.85 27.10
C ARG A 171 -78.31 24.16 26.76
N GLY A 172 -78.40 24.54 25.48
CA GLY A 172 -79.12 25.73 25.02
C GLY A 172 -80.54 25.47 24.48
N LEU A 173 -81.05 24.24 24.59
CA LEU A 173 -82.35 23.83 24.03
C LEU A 173 -83.34 23.30 25.09
N GLN A 174 -83.12 23.67 26.34
CA GLN A 174 -84.11 23.57 27.42
C GLN A 174 -84.14 24.88 28.20
N LEU A 175 -84.85 25.88 27.66
CA LEU A 175 -85.58 26.93 28.38
C LEU A 175 -86.60 27.54 27.42
#